data_AF-A0A7S2QKY5-F1
#
_entry.id   AF-A0A7S2QKY5-F1
#
_cell.length_a   1.000
_cell.length_b   1.000
_cell.length_c   1.000
_cell.angle_alpha   90.00
_cell.angle_beta   90.00
_cell.angle_gamma   90.00
#
_symmetry.space_group_name_H-M   'P 1'
#
loop_
_entity.id
_entity.type
_entity.pdbx_description
1 polymer ?
#
loop_
_entity_poly.entity_id
_entity_poly.type
_entity_poly.pdbx_seq_one_letter_code
_entity_poly.pdbx_strand_id
1 'polypeptide(L)'
;MAAPRGRATRLALALALALGAPLGALSAPPPPPPKTAGLRGVRAIVANASAEDLERSLDSLLASIRLGADAALLRRVGSIEAAMARTFQALPKNEFGRLPPHGVRHVMRTYFATVSGWLIRGLEPGGMQVDTKHLHDVSILSERAPALLEALLEARSAGWGLSMESIAALVVLVERLILEESVQVLESAYEVTGFDVRQPLREQDLHTVLATYLIMHEHGHAAHEVNESAIGELLEQVHTFDDPPCLADMENDAVYNSLFDKRYAASPFGQKPQHFGFEDASRLARYLTRAYGKEQNIQCGLMKDHLVHLDRSGQGLVPLGSFYAQDPSMSYSFAESTEYLSKIGALEQPAQRAPSVRIANYVLGPSNCIASSAYFATCCFDECATLMGELEGRVKAPAASPERLLGLVSRMSSSSVDAPRRLSGSLSGRLHSIAAENGGEVPLHGRLFAQWMHRAFPHECAHPHVAEDVKVLTTSHWEDQDFYSTSDEMEAYVRLAAEGGLTDDAAPLTWSAGEVLPLQADARTSRWGSVGVGVVRAAAALALGLVVLRLALAGWSAASRAVAGAGAGDHSKPK
;
A
#
# COMPACT_ATOMS: atom_id res chain seq x y z
N MET A 1 -8.41 39.88 16.94
CA MET A 1 -8.20 39.34 15.58
C MET A 1 -7.06 38.35 15.71
N ALA A 2 -7.41 37.10 16.01
CA ALA A 2 -6.48 36.06 16.42
C ALA A 2 -6.15 35.16 15.23
N ALA A 3 -4.86 34.89 15.01
CA ALA A 3 -4.34 34.01 13.97
C ALA A 3 -4.62 32.52 14.31
N PRO A 4 -4.81 31.65 13.32
CA PRO A 4 -5.08 30.23 13.56
C PRO A 4 -3.77 29.53 13.98
N ARG A 5 -3.75 28.96 15.19
CA ARG A 5 -2.65 28.14 15.70
C ARG A 5 -2.91 26.68 15.36
N GLY A 6 -2.65 26.31 14.11
CA GLY A 6 -2.58 24.91 13.69
C GLY A 6 -1.13 24.41 13.82
N ARG A 7 -0.94 23.23 14.42
CA ARG A 7 0.34 22.48 14.53
C ARG A 7 1.42 22.99 15.50
N ALA A 8 1.54 24.29 15.79
CA ALA A 8 2.52 24.78 16.79
C ALA A 8 2.24 24.32 18.24
N THR A 9 1.02 23.85 18.52
CA THR A 9 0.61 23.30 19.82
C THR A 9 1.24 21.94 20.15
N ARG A 10 1.80 21.23 19.15
CA ARG A 10 2.52 19.96 19.36
C ARG A 10 3.83 20.16 20.14
N LEU A 11 4.46 21.33 20.05
CA LEU A 11 5.75 21.60 20.72
C LEU A 11 5.61 22.09 22.17
N ALA A 12 4.46 22.68 22.54
CA ALA A 12 4.30 23.33 23.85
C ALA A 12 3.87 22.35 24.97
N LEU A 13 3.21 21.24 24.64
CA LEU A 13 2.70 20.29 25.63
C LEU A 13 3.78 19.29 26.11
N ALA A 14 4.81 19.04 25.28
CA ALA A 14 5.89 18.09 25.60
C ALA A 14 6.91 18.62 26.64
N LEU A 15 6.96 19.93 26.91
CA LEU A 15 7.99 20.54 27.78
C LEU A 15 7.54 20.93 29.20
N ALA A 16 6.26 20.80 29.56
CA ALA A 16 5.73 21.34 30.82
C ALA A 16 5.41 20.31 31.93
N LEU A 17 5.50 19.00 31.69
CA LEU A 17 5.07 17.98 32.67
C LEU A 17 6.20 17.20 33.36
N ALA A 18 7.44 17.71 33.32
CA ALA A 18 8.60 17.03 33.91
C ALA A 18 8.81 17.27 35.42
N LEU A 19 7.92 17.96 36.16
CA LEU A 19 8.16 18.24 37.58
C LEU A 19 6.88 18.20 38.43
N GLY A 20 6.72 17.13 39.21
CA GLY A 20 6.05 17.17 40.51
C GLY A 20 5.03 16.07 40.79
N ALA A 21 5.43 15.04 41.54
CA ALA A 21 4.51 14.17 42.28
C ALA A 21 5.05 13.91 43.69
N PRO A 22 4.19 13.95 44.74
CA PRO A 22 4.43 13.20 45.96
C PRO A 22 3.45 12.03 46.13
N LEU A 23 3.97 11.01 46.81
CA LEU A 23 3.35 9.72 47.14
C LEU A 23 2.17 9.81 48.10
N GLY A 24 1.17 8.94 47.92
CA GLY A 24 0.08 8.74 48.88
C GLY A 24 -0.78 7.48 48.67
N ALA A 25 -0.53 6.47 49.51
CA ALA A 25 -1.41 5.44 50.06
C ALA A 25 -2.20 4.43 49.16
N LEU A 26 -1.87 3.15 49.39
CA LEU A 26 -2.53 1.94 48.88
C LEU A 26 -3.88 1.64 49.56
N SER A 27 -4.88 1.26 48.76
CA SER A 27 -6.09 0.54 49.19
C SER A 27 -6.49 -0.45 48.08
N ALA A 28 -6.75 -1.70 48.45
CA ALA A 28 -7.01 -2.81 47.52
C ALA A 28 -8.48 -2.84 47.02
N PRO A 29 -8.73 -3.20 45.75
CA PRO A 29 -10.09 -3.30 45.20
C PRO A 29 -10.75 -4.69 45.43
N PRO A 30 -12.10 -4.78 45.49
CA PRO A 30 -12.84 -6.03 45.68
C PRO A 30 -12.95 -6.86 44.38
N PRO A 31 -13.26 -8.18 44.48
CA PRO A 31 -13.23 -9.11 43.35
C PRO A 31 -14.43 -8.99 42.39
N PRO A 32 -14.26 -9.31 41.09
CA PRO A 32 -15.31 -9.17 40.07
C PRO A 32 -16.33 -10.32 40.10
N PRO A 33 -17.62 -10.05 39.76
CA PRO A 33 -18.67 -11.06 39.60
C PRO A 33 -18.53 -11.91 38.32
N PRO A 34 -19.24 -13.07 38.23
CA PRO A 34 -18.91 -14.15 37.30
C PRO A 34 -19.27 -13.86 35.83
N LYS A 35 -18.43 -14.39 34.95
CA LYS A 35 -18.43 -14.23 33.49
C LYS A 35 -19.61 -14.96 32.85
N THR A 36 -20.52 -14.22 32.22
CA THR A 36 -21.46 -14.77 31.24
C THR A 36 -20.81 -14.77 29.86
N ALA A 37 -20.94 -15.89 29.15
CA ALA A 37 -20.35 -16.14 27.85
C ALA A 37 -21.02 -15.28 26.76
N GLY A 38 -20.26 -14.36 26.17
CA GLY A 38 -20.63 -13.61 24.99
C GLY A 38 -19.40 -13.20 24.19
N LEU A 39 -19.36 -13.60 22.92
CA LEU A 39 -18.56 -13.02 21.82
C LEU A 39 -17.02 -12.91 22.00
N ARG A 40 -16.39 -13.85 22.72
CA ARG A 40 -14.92 -14.02 22.71
C ARG A 40 -14.37 -14.81 21.50
N GLY A 41 -15.23 -15.40 20.67
CA GLY A 41 -14.82 -16.32 19.60
C GLY A 41 -14.07 -15.68 18.43
N VAL A 42 -14.16 -14.36 18.24
CA VAL A 42 -13.55 -13.65 17.09
C VAL A 42 -12.37 -12.76 17.52
N ARG A 43 -12.36 -12.28 18.78
CA ARG A 43 -11.29 -11.44 19.35
C ARG A 43 -9.93 -12.16 19.46
N ALA A 44 -9.93 -13.50 19.44
CA ALA A 44 -8.72 -14.32 19.53
C ALA A 44 -8.08 -14.66 18.17
N ILE A 45 -8.75 -14.38 17.05
CA ILE A 45 -8.22 -14.72 15.72
C ILE A 45 -7.25 -13.64 15.21
N VAL A 46 -7.43 -12.36 15.58
CA VAL A 46 -6.71 -11.26 14.92
C VAL A 46 -5.52 -10.74 15.72
N ALA A 47 -5.58 -10.78 17.06
CA ALA A 47 -4.47 -10.33 17.90
C ALA A 47 -3.31 -11.33 18.01
N ASN A 48 -3.51 -12.57 17.52
CA ASN A 48 -2.55 -13.69 17.51
C ASN A 48 -2.93 -14.71 16.43
N ALA A 49 -3.27 -14.25 15.21
CA ALA A 49 -3.55 -15.17 14.10
C ALA A 49 -2.31 -16.03 13.86
N SER A 50 -2.38 -17.34 14.12
CA SER A 50 -1.33 -18.24 13.67
C SER A 50 -1.36 -18.27 12.14
N ALA A 51 -0.22 -18.56 11.49
CA ALA A 51 -0.18 -18.65 10.03
C ALA A 51 -1.24 -19.64 9.48
N GLU A 52 -1.45 -20.74 10.21
CA GLU A 52 -2.48 -21.74 9.93
C GLU A 52 -3.92 -21.19 9.95
N ASP A 53 -4.23 -20.16 10.76
CA ASP A 53 -5.58 -19.58 10.84
C ASP A 53 -5.94 -18.78 9.59
N LEU A 54 -4.96 -18.06 9.03
CA LEU A 54 -5.17 -17.24 7.86
C LEU A 54 -5.01 -18.05 6.55
N GLU A 55 -4.17 -19.09 6.52
CA GLU A 55 -4.16 -20.08 5.43
C GLU A 55 -5.53 -20.75 5.29
N ARG A 56 -6.10 -21.24 6.41
CA ARG A 56 -7.47 -21.74 6.44
C ARG A 56 -8.47 -20.70 5.97
N SER A 57 -8.24 -19.42 6.29
CA SER A 57 -9.10 -18.32 5.84
C SER A 57 -8.99 -18.05 4.34
N LEU A 58 -7.77 -18.13 3.76
CA LEU A 58 -7.55 -18.00 2.33
C LEU A 58 -8.16 -19.15 1.55
N ASP A 59 -7.94 -20.39 2.00
CA ASP A 59 -8.54 -21.58 1.39
C ASP A 59 -10.06 -21.56 1.49
N SER A 60 -10.59 -21.17 2.65
CA SER A 60 -12.04 -20.98 2.86
C SER A 60 -12.60 -19.90 1.93
N LEU A 61 -11.90 -18.78 1.77
CA LEU A 61 -12.31 -17.71 0.85
C LEU A 61 -12.29 -18.19 -0.60
N LEU A 62 -11.20 -18.79 -1.05
CA LEU A 62 -11.10 -19.33 -2.41
C LEU A 62 -12.15 -20.40 -2.66
N ALA A 63 -12.44 -21.26 -1.68
CA ALA A 63 -13.53 -22.22 -1.76
C ALA A 63 -14.89 -21.53 -1.87
N SER A 64 -15.14 -20.48 -1.07
CA SER A 64 -16.40 -19.71 -1.11
C SER A 64 -16.61 -18.97 -2.44
N ILE A 65 -15.52 -18.48 -3.04
CA ILE A 65 -15.50 -17.85 -4.37
C ILE A 65 -15.85 -18.91 -5.43
N ARG A 66 -15.18 -20.07 -5.41
CA ARG A 66 -15.42 -21.16 -6.38
C ARG A 66 -16.82 -21.76 -6.27
N LEU A 67 -17.34 -21.88 -5.06
CA LEU A 67 -18.70 -22.39 -4.80
C LEU A 67 -19.78 -21.33 -5.05
N GLY A 68 -19.40 -20.06 -5.23
CA GLY A 68 -20.31 -18.94 -5.42
C GLY A 68 -21.27 -18.72 -4.25
N ALA A 69 -20.84 -19.05 -3.02
CA ALA A 69 -21.70 -19.07 -1.84
C ALA A 69 -22.06 -17.67 -1.33
N ASP A 70 -21.25 -16.65 -1.63
CA ASP A 70 -21.43 -15.27 -1.17
C ASP A 70 -21.37 -14.27 -2.35
N ALA A 71 -22.54 -13.76 -2.73
CA ALA A 71 -22.68 -12.80 -3.81
C ALA A 71 -22.05 -11.42 -3.51
N ALA A 72 -21.93 -11.02 -2.24
CA ALA A 72 -21.27 -9.77 -1.87
C ALA A 72 -19.75 -9.92 -2.01
N LEU A 73 -19.20 -11.04 -1.55
CA LEU A 73 -17.79 -11.38 -1.74
C LEU A 73 -17.42 -11.49 -3.22
N LEU A 74 -18.22 -12.18 -4.05
CA LEU A 74 -17.96 -12.29 -5.49
C LEU A 74 -17.95 -10.92 -6.18
N ARG A 75 -18.89 -10.03 -5.85
CA ARG A 75 -18.89 -8.66 -6.37
C ARG A 75 -17.65 -7.88 -5.93
N ARG A 76 -17.21 -8.05 -4.68
CA ARG A 76 -16.00 -7.39 -4.18
C ARG A 76 -14.76 -7.89 -4.90
N VAL A 77 -14.59 -9.21 -5.03
CA VAL A 77 -13.46 -9.81 -5.76
C VAL A 77 -13.45 -9.32 -7.21
N GLY A 78 -14.58 -9.37 -7.92
CA GLY A 78 -14.65 -8.87 -9.30
C GLY A 78 -14.31 -7.37 -9.43
N SER A 79 -14.68 -6.55 -8.44
CA SER A 79 -14.30 -5.13 -8.42
C SER A 79 -12.78 -4.92 -8.24
N ILE A 80 -12.14 -5.77 -7.42
CA ILE A 80 -10.69 -5.76 -7.20
C ILE A 80 -9.97 -6.22 -8.45
N GLU A 81 -10.41 -7.32 -9.07
CA GLU A 81 -9.83 -7.82 -10.33
C GLU A 81 -9.91 -6.76 -11.42
N ALA A 82 -11.06 -6.08 -11.57
CA ALA A 82 -11.22 -5.01 -12.53
C ALA A 82 -10.26 -3.84 -12.29
N ALA A 83 -10.04 -3.46 -11.02
CA ALA A 83 -9.11 -2.39 -10.65
C ALA A 83 -7.65 -2.77 -10.96
N MET A 84 -7.26 -4.02 -10.72
CA MET A 84 -5.89 -4.52 -10.93
C MET A 84 -5.60 -4.97 -12.36
N ALA A 85 -6.63 -5.16 -13.20
CA ALA A 85 -6.51 -5.84 -14.49
C ALA A 85 -5.47 -5.21 -15.42
N ARG A 86 -5.40 -3.86 -15.47
CA ARG A 86 -4.46 -3.13 -16.33
C ARG A 86 -3.01 -3.44 -15.96
N THR A 87 -2.69 -3.31 -14.67
CA THR A 87 -1.36 -3.61 -14.14
C THR A 87 -1.03 -5.08 -14.29
N PHE A 88 -1.95 -5.98 -13.90
CA PHE A 88 -1.75 -7.43 -14.07
C PHE A 88 -1.43 -7.79 -15.52
N GLN A 89 -2.12 -7.21 -16.50
CA GLN A 89 -1.85 -7.46 -17.92
C GLN A 89 -0.55 -6.86 -18.45
N ALA A 90 -0.06 -5.76 -17.90
CA ALA A 90 1.22 -5.19 -18.31
C ALA A 90 2.44 -5.92 -17.71
N LEU A 91 2.30 -6.56 -16.55
CA LEU A 91 3.43 -7.19 -15.88
C LEU A 91 3.93 -8.48 -16.58
N PRO A 92 5.23 -8.82 -16.44
CA PRO A 92 5.76 -10.08 -16.95
C PRO A 92 5.17 -11.27 -16.16
N LYS A 93 4.59 -12.22 -16.89
CA LYS A 93 4.09 -13.49 -16.33
C LYS A 93 5.12 -14.60 -16.50
N ASN A 94 5.02 -15.62 -15.66
CA ASN A 94 5.70 -16.89 -15.88
C ASN A 94 4.99 -17.73 -16.97
N GLU A 95 5.50 -18.94 -17.21
CA GLU A 95 4.98 -19.89 -18.20
C GLU A 95 3.52 -20.31 -17.95
N PHE A 96 2.99 -20.08 -16.76
CA PHE A 96 1.59 -20.39 -16.39
C PHE A 96 0.64 -19.20 -16.55
N GLY A 97 1.13 -18.06 -17.07
CA GLY A 97 0.33 -16.83 -17.14
C GLY A 97 0.08 -16.20 -15.77
N ARG A 98 0.92 -16.50 -14.78
CA ARG A 98 0.80 -16.04 -13.39
C ARG A 98 1.94 -15.07 -13.03
N LEU A 99 1.71 -14.25 -12.01
CA LEU A 99 2.72 -13.27 -11.58
C LEU A 99 3.70 -13.88 -10.58
N PRO A 100 5.01 -13.66 -10.76
CA PRO A 100 6.01 -14.00 -9.75
C PRO A 100 5.86 -13.08 -8.52
N PRO A 101 6.50 -13.41 -7.37
CA PRO A 101 6.36 -12.63 -6.13
C PRO A 101 6.58 -11.12 -6.26
N HIS A 102 7.58 -10.69 -7.06
CA HIS A 102 7.81 -9.26 -7.35
C HIS A 102 6.63 -8.61 -8.07
N GLY A 103 6.02 -9.31 -9.02
CA GLY A 103 4.83 -8.85 -9.72
C GLY A 103 3.61 -8.79 -8.81
N VAL A 104 3.44 -9.77 -7.92
CA VAL A 104 2.35 -9.77 -6.93
C VAL A 104 2.47 -8.57 -6.00
N ARG A 105 3.66 -8.36 -5.40
CA ARG A 105 3.94 -7.22 -4.53
C ARG A 105 3.63 -5.90 -5.24
N HIS A 106 4.07 -5.77 -6.49
CA HIS A 106 3.83 -4.57 -7.27
C HIS A 106 2.33 -4.32 -7.49
N VAL A 107 1.57 -5.32 -7.95
CA VAL A 107 0.12 -5.17 -8.20
C VAL A 107 -0.64 -4.82 -6.93
N MET A 108 -0.37 -5.52 -5.82
CA MET A 108 -1.05 -5.25 -4.55
C MET A 108 -0.74 -3.85 -4.03
N ARG A 109 0.53 -3.44 -4.06
CA ARG A 109 0.95 -2.09 -3.66
C ARG A 109 0.26 -1.03 -4.50
N THR A 110 0.29 -1.17 -5.83
CA THR A 110 -0.38 -0.23 -6.74
C THR A 110 -1.89 -0.17 -6.48
N TYR A 111 -2.54 -1.32 -6.23
CA TYR A 111 -3.96 -1.35 -5.87
C TYR A 111 -4.25 -0.56 -4.59
N PHE A 112 -3.55 -0.86 -3.49
CA PHE A 112 -3.83 -0.20 -2.21
C PHE A 112 -3.51 1.30 -2.22
N ALA A 113 -2.41 1.69 -2.87
CA ALA A 113 -2.03 3.08 -3.01
C ALA A 113 -3.03 3.89 -3.84
N THR A 114 -3.57 3.32 -4.93
CA THR A 114 -4.47 4.05 -5.84
C THR A 114 -5.94 3.99 -5.44
N VAL A 115 -6.37 2.94 -4.74
CA VAL A 115 -7.78 2.75 -4.38
C VAL A 115 -8.11 3.34 -3.00
N SER A 116 -7.21 3.18 -2.04
CA SER A 116 -7.44 3.52 -0.64
C SER A 116 -6.41 4.50 -0.06
N GLY A 117 -5.29 4.76 -0.76
CA GLY A 117 -4.17 5.52 -0.20
C GLY A 117 -3.37 4.73 0.85
N TRP A 118 -3.52 3.40 0.90
CA TRP A 118 -2.88 2.59 1.92
C TRP A 118 -1.51 2.10 1.47
N LEU A 119 -0.51 2.34 2.30
CA LEU A 119 0.79 1.71 2.24
C LEU A 119 0.80 0.53 3.23
N ILE A 120 0.69 -0.69 2.70
CA ILE A 120 0.72 -1.91 3.52
C ILE A 120 2.16 -2.21 3.93
N ARG A 121 2.38 -2.40 5.24
CA ARG A 121 3.69 -2.77 5.77
C ARG A 121 4.14 -4.13 5.21
N GLY A 122 5.38 -4.22 4.75
CA GLY A 122 5.95 -5.33 3.98
C GLY A 122 5.69 -5.33 2.45
N LEU A 123 4.75 -4.50 1.96
CA LEU A 123 4.53 -4.28 0.52
C LEU A 123 5.10 -2.94 0.04
N GLU A 124 5.96 -2.29 0.84
CA GLU A 124 6.52 -0.97 0.55
C GLU A 124 7.37 -0.96 -0.73
N PRO A 125 7.75 0.21 -1.27
CA PRO A 125 8.70 0.25 -2.37
C PRO A 125 10.03 -0.41 -1.97
N GLY A 126 10.48 -1.40 -2.74
CA GLY A 126 11.80 -2.02 -2.57
C GLY A 126 12.98 -1.12 -2.93
N GLY A 127 12.74 0.16 -3.21
CA GLY A 127 13.68 1.03 -3.91
C GLY A 127 14.05 0.52 -5.31
N MET A 128 14.88 1.27 -6.02
CA MET A 128 15.52 0.83 -7.28
C MET A 128 16.86 0.15 -6.99
N GLN A 129 16.88 -0.87 -6.12
CA GLN A 129 18.12 -1.54 -5.72
C GLN A 129 18.58 -2.61 -6.72
N VAL A 130 19.91 -2.71 -6.87
CA VAL A 130 20.60 -3.64 -7.79
C VAL A 130 20.81 -5.03 -7.13
N ASP A 131 20.92 -5.09 -5.81
CA ASP A 131 21.12 -6.34 -5.06
C ASP A 131 19.80 -6.81 -4.40
N THR A 132 19.12 -7.73 -5.08
CA THR A 132 17.91 -8.42 -4.62
C THR A 132 18.16 -9.40 -3.45
N LYS A 133 19.40 -9.53 -2.98
CA LYS A 133 19.77 -10.48 -1.90
C LYS A 133 19.12 -10.15 -0.55
N HIS A 134 18.62 -8.92 -0.38
CA HIS A 134 18.00 -8.45 0.86
C HIS A 134 16.47 -8.48 0.86
N LEU A 135 15.83 -9.13 -0.12
CA LEU A 135 14.37 -9.39 -0.09
C LEU A 135 13.90 -10.27 1.09
N HIS A 136 14.83 -10.70 1.95
CA HIS A 136 14.54 -11.34 3.22
C HIS A 136 14.11 -10.35 4.33
N ASP A 137 14.24 -9.03 4.13
CA ASP A 137 13.80 -8.02 5.10
C ASP A 137 12.29 -7.69 4.98
N VAL A 138 11.48 -8.73 4.76
CA VAL A 138 10.04 -8.67 5.07
C VAL A 138 9.86 -8.97 6.56
N SER A 139 10.59 -8.28 7.43
CA SER A 139 10.64 -8.58 8.86
C SER A 139 9.32 -8.26 9.60
N ILE A 140 8.39 -7.54 8.97
CA ILE A 140 7.12 -7.15 9.61
C ILE A 140 5.94 -8.02 9.14
N LEU A 141 5.90 -8.52 7.89
CA LEU A 141 4.91 -9.56 7.54
C LEU A 141 5.18 -10.85 8.33
N SER A 142 6.44 -11.14 8.70
CA SER A 142 6.78 -12.30 9.53
C SER A 142 6.27 -12.21 10.96
N GLU A 143 6.09 -11.01 11.52
CA GLU A 143 5.71 -10.86 12.93
C GLU A 143 4.21 -10.88 13.17
N ARG A 144 3.38 -10.35 12.24
CA ARG A 144 1.92 -10.24 12.46
C ARG A 144 1.03 -10.53 11.25
N ALA A 145 1.58 -10.82 10.07
CA ALA A 145 0.84 -11.36 8.92
C ALA A 145 1.59 -12.53 8.22
N PRO A 146 2.06 -13.55 8.99
CA PRO A 146 2.95 -14.60 8.49
C PRO A 146 2.35 -15.40 7.34
N ALA A 147 1.02 -15.45 7.24
CA ALA A 147 0.31 -16.14 6.16
C ALA A 147 0.19 -15.36 4.84
N LEU A 148 0.24 -14.02 4.85
CA LEU A 148 0.42 -13.26 3.60
C LEU A 148 1.84 -13.52 3.08
N LEU A 149 2.81 -13.55 3.99
CA LEU A 149 4.18 -13.94 3.69
C LEU A 149 4.24 -15.40 3.20
N GLU A 150 3.54 -16.35 3.82
CA GLU A 150 3.52 -17.75 3.41
C GLU A 150 2.77 -17.99 2.10
N ALA A 151 1.61 -17.37 1.83
CA ALA A 151 0.98 -17.43 0.50
C ALA A 151 1.90 -16.87 -0.61
N LEU A 152 2.69 -15.83 -0.29
CA LEU A 152 3.75 -15.33 -1.18
C LEU A 152 4.96 -16.29 -1.26
N LEU A 153 5.30 -16.99 -0.17
CA LEU A 153 6.38 -18.00 -0.10
C LEU A 153 5.98 -19.34 -0.74
N GLU A 154 4.70 -19.70 -0.78
CA GLU A 154 4.17 -20.87 -1.49
C GLU A 154 4.04 -20.60 -2.98
N ALA A 155 3.60 -19.40 -3.37
CA ALA A 155 3.72 -18.93 -4.75
C ALA A 155 5.18 -18.97 -5.24
N ARG A 156 6.14 -18.80 -4.31
CA ARG A 156 7.59 -18.91 -4.52
C ARG A 156 8.10 -20.36 -4.49
N SER A 157 7.61 -21.23 -3.60
CA SER A 157 8.18 -22.56 -3.34
C SER A 157 8.09 -23.49 -4.55
N ALA A 158 7.15 -23.24 -5.47
CA ALA A 158 7.00 -24.01 -6.70
C ALA A 158 7.39 -23.26 -7.99
N GLY A 159 7.67 -21.95 -7.94
CA GLY A 159 7.83 -21.11 -9.15
C GLY A 159 6.53 -20.87 -9.92
N TRP A 160 5.38 -21.22 -9.33
CA TRP A 160 4.07 -21.20 -9.99
C TRP A 160 3.47 -19.80 -10.06
N GLY A 161 3.87 -18.88 -9.19
CA GLY A 161 3.28 -17.54 -9.15
C GLY A 161 1.79 -17.54 -8.79
N LEU A 162 1.18 -16.36 -8.72
CA LEU A 162 -0.24 -16.19 -8.39
C LEU A 162 -1.08 -15.75 -9.59
N SER A 163 -2.29 -16.29 -9.67
CA SER A 163 -3.32 -15.83 -10.60
C SER A 163 -3.96 -14.53 -10.09
N MET A 164 -4.67 -13.83 -10.98
CA MET A 164 -5.41 -12.62 -10.63
C MET A 164 -6.45 -12.86 -9.52
N GLU A 165 -7.18 -13.99 -9.58
CA GLU A 165 -8.16 -14.41 -8.56
C GLU A 165 -7.51 -14.58 -7.18
N SER A 166 -6.36 -15.26 -7.12
CA SER A 166 -5.62 -15.45 -5.87
C SER A 166 -5.12 -14.12 -5.30
N ILE A 167 -4.61 -13.21 -6.14
CA ILE A 167 -4.17 -11.88 -5.71
C ILE A 167 -5.36 -11.07 -5.19
N ALA A 168 -6.52 -11.13 -5.87
CA ALA A 168 -7.74 -10.45 -5.42
C ALA A 168 -8.23 -11.00 -4.07
N ALA A 169 -8.14 -12.31 -3.84
CA ALA A 169 -8.46 -12.91 -2.54
C ALA A 169 -7.51 -12.44 -1.43
N LEU A 170 -6.20 -12.32 -1.71
CA LEU A 170 -5.23 -11.74 -0.77
C LEU A 170 -5.54 -10.28 -0.44
N VAL A 171 -5.93 -9.49 -1.44
CA VAL A 171 -6.37 -8.11 -1.22
C VAL A 171 -7.60 -8.07 -0.31
N VAL A 172 -8.61 -8.93 -0.53
CA VAL A 172 -9.79 -9.02 0.35
C VAL A 172 -9.39 -9.35 1.79
N LEU A 173 -8.44 -10.26 2.00
CA LEU A 173 -7.97 -10.62 3.34
C LEU A 173 -7.31 -9.44 4.04
N VAL A 174 -6.42 -8.72 3.36
CA VAL A 174 -5.75 -7.55 3.92
C VAL A 174 -6.76 -6.43 4.21
N GLU A 175 -7.72 -6.18 3.31
CA GLU A 175 -8.79 -5.22 3.56
C GLU A 175 -9.63 -5.61 4.79
N ARG A 176 -9.97 -6.89 4.95
CA ARG A 176 -10.74 -7.35 6.13
C ARG A 176 -9.97 -7.14 7.42
N LEU A 177 -8.67 -7.45 7.43
CA LEU A 177 -7.81 -7.27 8.59
C LEU A 177 -7.80 -5.82 9.07
N ILE A 178 -7.57 -4.87 8.15
CA ILE A 178 -7.56 -3.43 8.43
C ILE A 178 -8.93 -2.96 8.94
N LEU A 179 -10.00 -3.40 8.30
CA LEU A 179 -11.36 -2.99 8.67
C LEU A 179 -11.83 -3.61 10.00
N GLU A 180 -11.28 -4.74 10.43
CA GLU A 180 -11.57 -5.30 11.75
C GLU A 180 -10.86 -4.53 12.87
N GLU A 181 -9.63 -4.06 12.62
CA GLU A 181 -8.92 -3.16 13.54
C GLU A 181 -9.67 -1.84 13.72
N SER A 182 -10.30 -1.31 12.67
CA SER A 182 -11.10 -0.08 12.77
C SER A 182 -12.23 -0.16 13.80
N VAL A 183 -12.79 -1.35 14.04
CA VAL A 183 -13.84 -1.57 15.04
C VAL A 183 -13.26 -1.48 16.45
N GLN A 184 -12.00 -1.87 16.65
CA GLN A 184 -11.34 -1.75 17.95
C GLN A 184 -11.08 -0.28 18.30
N VAL A 185 -10.65 0.52 17.31
CA VAL A 185 -10.51 1.97 17.49
C VAL A 185 -11.88 2.61 17.78
N LEU A 186 -12.94 2.14 17.14
CA LEU A 186 -14.30 2.59 17.46
C LEU A 186 -14.71 2.23 18.90
N GLU A 187 -14.42 1.02 19.39
CA GLU A 187 -14.66 0.65 20.80
C GLU A 187 -13.97 1.65 21.75
N SER A 188 -12.71 2.00 21.48
CA SER A 188 -12.00 3.01 22.26
C SER A 188 -12.63 4.40 22.16
N ALA A 189 -13.15 4.79 20.99
CA ALA A 189 -13.87 6.06 20.85
C ALA A 189 -15.15 6.11 21.72
N TYR A 190 -15.90 5.00 21.81
CA TYR A 190 -17.02 4.88 22.76
C TYR A 190 -16.56 5.02 24.21
N GLU A 191 -15.44 4.38 24.57
CA GLU A 191 -14.88 4.46 25.92
C GLU A 191 -14.49 5.89 26.31
N VAL A 192 -13.79 6.62 25.44
CA VAL A 192 -13.35 7.99 25.77
C VAL A 192 -14.51 8.99 25.78
N THR A 193 -15.52 8.80 24.94
CA THR A 193 -16.72 9.65 24.94
C THR A 193 -17.72 9.29 26.04
N GLY A 194 -17.49 8.19 26.78
CA GLY A 194 -18.33 7.75 27.89
C GLY A 194 -19.64 7.06 27.48
N PHE A 195 -19.80 6.66 26.23
CA PHE A 195 -20.98 5.95 25.75
C PHE A 195 -20.84 4.42 25.88
N ASP A 196 -21.94 3.72 26.21
CA ASP A 196 -21.98 2.24 26.29
C ASP A 196 -22.32 1.65 24.92
N VAL A 197 -21.45 0.78 24.38
CA VAL A 197 -21.63 0.06 23.10
C VAL A 197 -22.93 -0.76 23.04
N ARG A 198 -23.54 -1.10 24.18
CA ARG A 198 -24.79 -1.86 24.24
C ARG A 198 -26.02 -0.97 24.13
N GLN A 199 -25.87 0.33 24.31
CA GLN A 199 -26.97 1.29 24.23
C GLN A 199 -26.99 1.94 22.85
N PRO A 200 -28.17 2.15 22.27
CA PRO A 200 -28.26 2.78 20.96
C PRO A 200 -28.04 4.29 21.10
N LEU A 201 -27.26 4.89 20.20
CA LEU A 201 -26.90 6.31 20.20
C LEU A 201 -27.94 7.14 19.46
N ARG A 202 -28.20 8.38 19.91
CA ARG A 202 -28.90 9.36 19.05
C ARG A 202 -27.96 9.85 17.95
N GLU A 203 -28.51 10.44 16.91
CA GLU A 203 -27.73 11.00 15.79
C GLU A 203 -26.60 11.93 16.25
N GLN A 204 -26.90 12.88 17.15
CA GLN A 204 -25.90 13.79 17.71
C GLN A 204 -24.77 13.06 18.45
N ASP A 205 -25.13 12.05 19.25
CA ASP A 205 -24.17 11.26 20.02
C ASP A 205 -23.30 10.41 19.07
N LEU A 206 -23.89 9.90 17.98
CA LEU A 206 -23.16 9.18 16.93
C LEU A 206 -22.12 10.09 16.25
N HIS A 207 -22.48 11.32 15.90
CA HIS A 207 -21.55 12.29 15.32
C HIS A 207 -20.34 12.52 16.24
N THR A 208 -20.57 12.68 17.54
CA THR A 208 -19.49 12.81 18.53
C THR A 208 -18.58 11.59 18.53
N VAL A 209 -19.14 10.38 18.58
CA VAL A 209 -18.34 9.15 18.59
C VAL A 209 -17.53 8.98 17.30
N LEU A 210 -18.13 9.25 16.13
CA LEU A 210 -17.45 9.09 14.85
C LEU A 210 -16.36 10.17 14.62
N ALA A 211 -16.60 11.40 15.07
CA ALA A 211 -15.58 12.44 15.05
C ALA A 211 -14.40 12.08 15.97
N THR A 212 -14.68 11.59 17.19
CA THR A 212 -13.63 11.05 18.08
C THR A 212 -12.88 9.89 17.43
N TYR A 213 -13.59 8.97 16.78
CA TYR A 213 -12.97 7.87 16.04
C TYR A 213 -12.02 8.37 14.94
N LEU A 214 -12.42 9.38 14.14
CA LEU A 214 -11.56 9.95 13.10
C LEU A 214 -10.33 10.64 13.69
N ILE A 215 -10.49 11.40 14.77
CA ILE A 215 -9.36 12.01 15.50
C ILE A 215 -8.37 10.93 15.95
N MET A 216 -8.86 9.85 16.57
CA MET A 216 -8.01 8.74 16.99
C MET A 216 -7.32 8.06 15.80
N HIS A 217 -8.03 7.91 14.68
CA HIS A 217 -7.49 7.36 13.44
C HIS A 217 -6.37 8.25 12.85
N GLU A 218 -6.50 9.58 12.90
CA GLU A 218 -5.46 10.52 12.46
C GLU A 218 -4.18 10.42 13.30
N HIS A 219 -4.31 10.11 14.59
CA HIS A 219 -3.18 10.00 15.51
C HIS A 219 -2.50 8.62 15.46
N GLY A 220 -3.10 7.64 14.78
CA GLY A 220 -2.50 6.34 14.52
C GLY A 220 -2.01 5.64 15.79
N HIS A 221 -0.74 5.27 15.85
CA HIS A 221 -0.13 4.65 17.05
C HIS A 221 -0.22 5.52 18.31
N ALA A 222 -0.26 6.85 18.17
CA ALA A 222 -0.42 7.78 19.29
C ALA A 222 -1.88 7.94 19.74
N ALA A 223 -2.83 7.16 19.19
CA ALA A 223 -4.23 7.20 19.62
C ALA A 223 -4.42 6.94 21.12
N HIS A 224 -3.51 6.20 21.76
CA HIS A 224 -3.53 5.94 23.20
C HIS A 224 -3.13 7.17 24.06
N GLU A 225 -2.47 8.16 23.46
CA GLU A 225 -2.10 9.42 24.12
C GLU A 225 -3.27 10.43 24.12
N VAL A 226 -4.29 10.15 23.31
CA VAL A 226 -5.48 10.99 23.17
C VAL A 226 -6.40 10.73 24.37
N ASN A 227 -6.36 11.63 25.36
CA ASN A 227 -7.21 11.59 26.55
C ASN A 227 -8.51 12.39 26.37
N GLU A 228 -9.44 12.23 27.32
CA GLU A 228 -10.77 12.88 27.28
C GLU A 228 -10.67 14.41 27.15
N SER A 229 -9.73 15.05 27.85
CA SER A 229 -9.52 16.51 27.77
C SER A 229 -9.01 16.97 26.40
N ALA A 230 -8.09 16.20 25.79
CA ALA A 230 -7.58 16.50 24.46
C ALA A 230 -8.65 16.33 23.39
N ILE A 231 -9.55 15.36 23.55
CA ILE A 231 -10.65 15.13 22.59
C ILE A 231 -11.64 16.29 22.61
N GLY A 232 -11.94 16.88 23.77
CA GLY A 232 -12.79 18.06 23.85
C GLY A 232 -12.26 19.23 23.01
N GLU A 233 -10.98 19.54 23.14
CA GLU A 233 -10.32 20.61 22.37
C GLU A 233 -10.24 20.27 20.87
N LEU A 234 -9.94 19.01 20.53
CA LEU A 234 -9.83 18.55 19.14
C LEU A 234 -11.20 18.51 18.45
N LEU A 235 -12.27 18.13 19.14
CA LEU A 235 -13.64 18.19 18.59
C LEU A 235 -14.06 19.63 18.32
N GLU A 236 -13.72 20.57 19.20
CA GLU A 236 -13.98 22.00 18.96
C GLU A 236 -13.22 22.49 17.73
N GLN A 237 -11.96 22.06 17.54
CA GLN A 237 -11.20 22.36 16.32
C GLN A 237 -11.83 21.74 15.07
N VAL A 238 -12.25 20.46 15.10
CA VAL A 238 -12.90 19.79 13.97
C VAL A 238 -14.17 20.53 13.51
N HIS A 239 -14.92 21.13 14.44
CA HIS A 239 -16.13 21.89 14.13
C HIS A 239 -15.90 23.36 13.80
N THR A 240 -14.71 23.91 14.07
CA THR A 240 -14.37 25.33 13.82
C THR A 240 -13.36 25.50 12.70
N PHE A 241 -12.79 24.41 12.17
CA PHE A 241 -11.87 24.44 11.06
C PHE A 241 -12.63 24.71 9.75
N ASP A 242 -12.49 25.93 9.24
CA ASP A 242 -13.22 26.43 8.07
C ASP A 242 -12.61 26.01 6.73
N ASP A 243 -11.44 25.35 6.70
CA ASP A 243 -10.78 24.94 5.45
C ASP A 243 -11.23 23.52 5.04
N PRO A 244 -12.03 23.39 3.96
CA PRO A 244 -12.45 22.09 3.45
C PRO A 244 -11.35 21.39 2.64
N PRO A 245 -11.39 20.05 2.57
CA PRO A 245 -12.27 19.17 3.34
C PRO A 245 -11.73 18.96 4.75
N CYS A 246 -12.63 19.03 5.74
CA CYS A 246 -12.31 18.75 7.13
C CYS A 246 -12.93 17.42 7.57
N LEU A 247 -12.46 16.85 8.70
CA LEU A 247 -12.97 15.57 9.21
C LEU A 247 -14.48 15.58 9.48
N ALA A 248 -15.04 16.75 9.82
CA ALA A 248 -16.46 16.90 10.03
C ALA A 248 -17.28 16.66 8.75
N ASP A 249 -16.81 17.13 7.60
CA ASP A 249 -17.50 16.91 6.31
C ASP A 249 -17.55 15.41 5.99
N MET A 250 -16.42 14.73 6.13
CA MET A 250 -16.30 13.29 5.90
C MET A 250 -17.24 12.47 6.80
N GLU A 251 -17.28 12.81 8.09
CA GLU A 251 -18.13 12.15 9.07
C GLU A 251 -19.61 12.37 8.77
N ASN A 252 -20.00 13.63 8.55
CA ASN A 252 -21.36 14.01 8.20
C ASN A 252 -21.82 13.28 6.93
N ASP A 253 -21.01 13.31 5.87
CA ASP A 253 -21.33 12.65 4.61
C ASP A 253 -21.51 11.14 4.79
N ALA A 254 -20.69 10.48 5.62
CA ALA A 254 -20.86 9.06 5.91
C ALA A 254 -22.21 8.77 6.58
N VAL A 255 -22.59 9.55 7.60
CA VAL A 255 -23.85 9.39 8.32
C VAL A 255 -25.04 9.67 7.40
N TYR A 256 -25.03 10.81 6.68
CA TYR A 256 -26.15 11.20 5.82
C TYR A 256 -26.31 10.28 4.61
N ASN A 257 -25.23 9.79 4.00
CA ASN A 257 -25.30 8.80 2.93
C ASN A 257 -25.90 7.48 3.43
N SER A 258 -25.51 7.02 4.63
CA SER A 258 -26.07 5.82 5.25
C SER A 258 -27.57 5.97 5.56
N LEU A 259 -27.99 7.14 6.03
CA LEU A 259 -29.41 7.46 6.24
C LEU A 259 -30.18 7.51 4.91
N PHE A 260 -29.58 8.09 3.87
CA PHE A 260 -30.17 8.15 2.54
C PHE A 260 -30.36 6.76 1.93
N ASP A 261 -29.38 5.86 2.06
CA ASP A 261 -29.48 4.49 1.55
C ASP A 261 -30.61 3.70 2.23
N LYS A 262 -30.85 3.96 3.51
CA LYS A 262 -31.91 3.31 4.31
C LYS A 262 -33.28 3.96 4.15
N ARG A 263 -33.42 5.07 3.40
CA ARG A 263 -34.67 5.87 3.35
C ARG A 263 -35.89 5.10 2.83
N TYR A 264 -35.67 4.07 2.01
CA TYR A 264 -36.74 3.22 1.48
C TYR A 264 -36.95 1.93 2.28
N ALA A 265 -36.03 1.60 3.19
CA ALA A 265 -36.17 0.46 4.09
C ALA A 265 -37.01 0.81 5.33
N ALA A 266 -37.02 2.08 5.72
CA ALA A 266 -37.90 2.59 6.76
C ALA A 266 -39.31 2.91 6.19
N SER A 267 -40.35 2.66 6.99
CA SER A 267 -41.71 3.08 6.64
C SER A 267 -41.76 4.60 6.44
N PRO A 268 -42.39 5.13 5.39
CA PRO A 268 -42.58 6.58 5.20
C PRO A 268 -43.45 7.22 6.30
N PHE A 269 -44.10 6.41 7.14
CA PHE A 269 -44.88 6.81 8.30
C PHE A 269 -44.22 6.43 9.64
N GLY A 270 -43.07 5.74 9.60
CA GLY A 270 -42.26 5.47 10.78
C GLY A 270 -41.41 6.70 11.10
N GLN A 271 -41.14 6.94 12.39
CA GLN A 271 -40.10 7.91 12.76
C GLN A 271 -38.79 7.51 12.07
N LYS A 272 -38.02 8.48 11.57
CA LYS A 272 -36.64 8.25 11.10
C LYS A 272 -35.91 7.37 12.13
N PRO A 273 -34.94 6.52 11.75
CA PRO A 273 -34.13 5.81 12.73
C PRO A 273 -33.52 6.84 13.68
N GLN A 274 -34.12 7.01 14.87
CA GLN A 274 -33.66 8.02 15.82
C GLN A 274 -32.43 7.53 16.56
N HIS A 275 -32.18 6.22 16.48
CA HIS A 275 -31.13 5.57 17.23
C HIS A 275 -30.31 4.62 16.37
N PHE A 276 -29.01 4.60 16.62
CA PHE A 276 -28.01 3.81 15.92
C PHE A 276 -27.41 2.80 16.88
N GLY A 277 -27.43 1.53 16.50
CA GLY A 277 -26.73 0.50 17.29
C GLY A 277 -25.23 0.52 17.02
N PHE A 278 -24.45 -0.15 17.87
CA PHE A 278 -23.01 -0.31 17.66
C PHE A 278 -22.66 -0.94 16.30
N GLU A 279 -23.52 -1.81 15.78
CA GLU A 279 -23.36 -2.41 14.46
C GLU A 279 -23.56 -1.39 13.31
N ASP A 280 -24.40 -0.36 13.50
CA ASP A 280 -24.48 0.75 12.56
C ASP A 280 -23.22 1.62 12.60
N ALA A 281 -22.75 1.97 13.80
CA ALA A 281 -21.52 2.71 14.00
C ALA A 281 -20.30 1.95 13.45
N SER A 282 -20.24 0.63 13.64
CA SER A 282 -19.16 -0.23 13.12
C SER A 282 -19.12 -0.25 11.60
N ARG A 283 -20.28 -0.27 10.92
CA ARG A 283 -20.33 -0.14 9.46
C ARG A 283 -19.83 1.22 8.98
N LEU A 284 -20.21 2.29 9.68
CA LEU A 284 -19.76 3.65 9.39
C LEU A 284 -18.26 3.80 9.61
N ALA A 285 -17.70 3.30 10.73
CA ALA A 285 -16.27 3.32 11.00
C ALA A 285 -15.48 2.59 9.89
N ARG A 286 -15.90 1.39 9.48
CA ARG A 286 -15.28 0.66 8.37
C ARG A 286 -15.34 1.43 7.04
N TYR A 287 -16.45 2.11 6.77
CA TYR A 287 -16.58 2.97 5.60
C TYR A 287 -15.59 4.14 5.68
N LEU A 288 -15.56 4.82 6.83
CA LEU A 288 -14.66 5.95 7.09
C LEU A 288 -13.19 5.53 6.92
N THR A 289 -12.73 4.42 7.52
CA THR A 289 -11.35 3.92 7.32
C THR A 289 -10.99 3.77 5.85
N ARG A 290 -11.91 3.21 5.05
CA ARG A 290 -11.69 2.97 3.61
C ARG A 290 -11.69 4.26 2.81
N ALA A 291 -12.53 5.23 3.19
CA ALA A 291 -12.65 6.51 2.50
C ALA A 291 -11.55 7.50 2.91
N TYR A 292 -10.95 7.33 4.09
CA TYR A 292 -10.07 8.30 4.72
C TYR A 292 -8.90 8.76 3.84
N GLY A 293 -8.21 7.83 3.16
CA GLY A 293 -7.10 8.20 2.28
C GLY A 293 -7.51 9.11 1.13
N LYS A 294 -8.73 8.98 0.60
CA LYS A 294 -9.21 9.86 -0.48
C LYS A 294 -9.44 11.29 0.01
N GLU A 295 -9.99 11.42 1.21
CA GLU A 295 -10.19 12.74 1.83
C GLU A 295 -8.86 13.39 2.19
N GLN A 296 -7.96 12.63 2.83
CA GLN A 296 -6.60 13.09 3.13
C GLN A 296 -5.86 13.54 1.86
N ASN A 297 -6.07 12.83 0.73
CA ASN A 297 -5.42 13.17 -0.53
C ASN A 297 -5.80 14.55 -1.07
N ILE A 298 -6.93 15.13 -0.66
CA ILE A 298 -7.28 16.50 -1.06
C ILE A 298 -6.31 17.50 -0.42
N GLN A 299 -5.96 17.31 0.85
CA GLN A 299 -4.93 18.12 1.53
C GLN A 299 -3.54 17.90 0.89
N CYS A 300 -3.22 16.66 0.50
CA CYS A 300 -2.00 16.39 -0.28
C CYS A 300 -1.98 17.15 -1.61
N GLY A 301 -3.13 17.25 -2.29
CA GLY A 301 -3.30 18.03 -3.52
C GLY A 301 -3.04 19.52 -3.31
N LEU A 302 -3.65 20.13 -2.29
CA LEU A 302 -3.44 21.54 -1.95
C LEU A 302 -1.98 21.85 -1.62
N MET A 303 -1.34 20.98 -0.82
CA MET A 303 0.08 21.07 -0.50
C MET A 303 0.94 20.98 -1.77
N LYS A 304 0.65 20.03 -2.66
CA LYS A 304 1.35 19.87 -3.94
C LYS A 304 1.18 21.10 -4.81
N ASP A 305 -0.03 21.62 -4.95
CA ASP A 305 -0.33 22.79 -5.80
C ASP A 305 0.43 24.03 -5.33
N HIS A 306 0.59 24.20 -4.01
CA HIS A 306 1.45 25.24 -3.45
C HIS A 306 2.91 25.04 -3.83
N LEU A 307 3.45 23.82 -3.69
CA LEU A 307 4.82 23.52 -4.10
C LEU A 307 5.04 23.73 -5.60
N VAL A 308 4.06 23.38 -6.44
CA VAL A 308 4.07 23.63 -7.89
C VAL A 308 4.10 25.14 -8.17
N HIS A 309 3.39 25.96 -7.40
CA HIS A 309 3.46 27.42 -7.53
C HIS A 309 4.85 28.00 -7.24
N LEU A 310 5.64 27.33 -6.39
CA LEU A 310 7.02 27.72 -6.08
C LEU A 310 8.03 27.25 -7.14
N ASP A 311 7.68 26.29 -8.01
CA ASP A 311 8.55 25.83 -9.10
C ASP A 311 8.51 26.78 -10.31
N ARG A 312 9.48 27.68 -10.37
CA ARG A 312 9.65 28.63 -11.47
C ARG A 312 10.09 27.98 -12.78
N SER A 313 10.71 26.81 -12.72
CA SER A 313 11.35 26.14 -13.85
C SER A 313 10.44 25.11 -14.53
N GLY A 314 9.36 24.69 -13.86
CA GLY A 314 8.48 23.62 -14.30
C GLY A 314 9.18 22.25 -14.38
N GLN A 315 10.23 22.05 -13.59
CA GLN A 315 11.04 20.82 -13.56
C GLN A 315 10.72 19.91 -12.36
N GLY A 316 9.70 20.26 -11.57
CA GLY A 316 9.35 19.57 -10.33
C GLY A 316 10.29 19.91 -9.17
N LEU A 317 10.91 21.09 -9.19
CA LEU A 317 11.94 21.49 -8.23
C LEU A 317 11.60 22.81 -7.54
N VAL A 318 11.62 22.81 -6.22
CA VAL A 318 11.46 24.00 -5.39
C VAL A 318 12.79 24.32 -4.70
N PRO A 319 13.38 25.51 -4.88
CA PRO A 319 14.56 25.90 -4.12
C PRO A 319 14.32 25.77 -2.61
N LEU A 320 15.26 25.17 -1.88
CA LEU A 320 15.08 24.83 -0.46
C LEU A 320 14.78 26.06 0.41
N GLY A 321 15.37 27.21 0.11
CA GLY A 321 15.04 28.46 0.79
C GLY A 321 13.59 28.91 0.56
N SER A 322 13.02 28.67 -0.63
CA SER A 322 11.60 28.93 -0.91
C SER A 322 10.69 27.90 -0.25
N PHE A 323 11.13 26.65 -0.15
CA PHE A 323 10.40 25.58 0.57
C PHE A 323 10.24 25.90 2.06
N TYR A 324 11.28 26.42 2.71
CA TYR A 324 11.21 26.85 4.11
C TYR A 324 10.62 28.25 4.33
N ALA A 325 10.55 29.08 3.28
CA ALA A 325 9.93 30.40 3.33
C ALA A 325 8.39 30.27 3.35
N GLN A 326 7.85 29.89 4.51
CA GLN A 326 6.44 29.60 4.69
C GLN A 326 5.65 30.83 5.12
N ASP A 327 4.44 30.97 4.58
CA ASP A 327 3.44 31.89 5.12
C ASP A 327 2.82 31.27 6.40
N PRO A 328 2.84 31.97 7.55
CA PRO A 328 2.25 31.49 8.80
C PRO A 328 0.75 31.18 8.73
N SER A 329 0.05 31.62 7.69
CA SER A 329 -1.37 31.35 7.45
C SER A 329 -1.66 30.02 6.76
N MET A 330 -0.64 29.29 6.31
CA MET A 330 -0.84 27.99 5.64
C MET A 330 -1.20 26.88 6.63
N SER A 331 -2.05 25.95 6.18
CA SER A 331 -2.50 24.77 6.96
C SER A 331 -1.45 23.65 7.03
N TYR A 332 -0.43 23.70 6.16
CA TYR A 332 0.70 22.77 6.12
C TYR A 332 1.99 23.47 6.56
N SER A 333 2.90 22.67 7.13
CA SER A 333 4.20 23.13 7.56
C SER A 333 5.32 22.25 6.98
N PHE A 334 6.29 22.88 6.33
CA PHE A 334 7.44 22.26 5.68
C PHE A 334 8.68 22.36 6.56
N ALA A 335 8.92 21.36 7.40
CA ALA A 335 9.95 21.45 8.44
C ALA A 335 10.97 20.31 8.38
N GLU A 336 10.93 19.44 7.37
CA GLU A 336 11.81 18.28 7.30
C GLU A 336 13.26 18.66 7.02
N SER A 337 14.19 18.01 7.71
CA SER A 337 15.63 18.25 7.59
C SER A 337 16.20 17.88 6.21
N THR A 338 17.32 18.52 5.83
CA THR A 338 18.00 18.17 4.59
C THR A 338 18.53 16.73 4.58
N GLU A 339 18.86 16.19 5.75
CA GLU A 339 19.27 14.79 5.89
C GLU A 339 18.13 13.85 5.52
N TYR A 340 16.94 14.08 6.08
CA TYR A 340 15.73 13.34 5.75
C TYR A 340 15.42 13.42 4.26
N LEU A 341 15.32 14.66 3.73
CA LEU A 341 14.97 14.89 2.33
C LEU A 341 15.99 14.23 1.37
N SER A 342 17.27 14.22 1.73
CA SER A 342 18.31 13.53 0.96
C SER A 342 18.11 12.01 0.97
N LYS A 343 17.91 11.40 2.16
CA LYS A 343 17.75 9.94 2.32
C LYS A 343 16.56 9.39 1.53
N ILE A 344 15.45 10.12 1.48
CA ILE A 344 14.26 9.69 0.72
C ILE A 344 14.34 10.02 -0.79
N GLY A 345 15.43 10.66 -1.22
CA GLY A 345 15.62 11.10 -2.60
C GLY A 345 14.79 12.32 -3.00
N ALA A 346 14.27 13.07 -2.03
CA ALA A 346 13.52 14.31 -2.24
C ALA A 346 14.42 15.54 -2.37
N LEU A 347 15.70 15.49 -1.99
CA LEU A 347 16.62 16.61 -2.12
C LEU A 347 17.56 16.44 -3.31
N GLU A 348 17.62 17.46 -4.17
CA GLU A 348 18.61 17.60 -5.25
C GLU A 348 19.67 18.62 -4.82
N GLN A 349 20.94 18.20 -4.80
CA GLN A 349 22.08 19.05 -4.41
C GLN A 349 23.18 19.05 -5.47
N PRO A 350 23.05 19.84 -6.55
CA PRO A 350 24.10 19.96 -7.56
C PRO A 350 25.23 20.83 -7.02
N ALA A 351 26.49 20.51 -7.34
CA ALA A 351 27.67 21.25 -6.88
C ALA A 351 27.69 22.76 -7.23
N GLN A 352 26.84 23.19 -8.17
CA GLN A 352 26.79 24.58 -8.68
C GLN A 352 25.38 25.21 -8.60
N ARG A 353 24.40 24.57 -7.92
CA ARG A 353 23.02 25.06 -7.82
C ARG A 353 22.56 25.08 -6.36
N ALA A 354 21.59 25.96 -6.07
CA ALA A 354 20.85 25.90 -4.81
C ALA A 354 20.24 24.50 -4.58
N PRO A 355 20.34 23.96 -3.36
CA PRO A 355 19.65 22.73 -3.00
C PRO A 355 18.15 22.93 -3.26
N SER A 356 17.52 21.94 -3.88
CA SER A 356 16.12 22.03 -4.31
C SER A 356 15.37 20.75 -3.95
N VAL A 357 14.13 20.90 -3.51
CA VAL A 357 13.24 19.80 -3.17
C VAL A 357 12.51 19.32 -4.43
N ARG A 358 12.56 18.02 -4.69
CA ARG A 358 11.78 17.32 -5.72
C ARG A 358 10.36 17.11 -5.22
N ILE A 359 9.42 17.82 -5.82
CA ILE A 359 8.02 17.88 -5.38
C ILE A 359 7.42 16.46 -5.29
N ALA A 360 7.48 15.68 -6.37
CA ALA A 360 6.88 14.36 -6.39
C ALA A 360 7.49 13.38 -5.38
N ASN A 361 8.81 13.44 -5.13
CA ASN A 361 9.48 12.61 -4.12
C ASN A 361 9.10 13.03 -2.69
N TYR A 362 8.95 14.34 -2.46
CA TYR A 362 8.53 14.86 -1.16
C TYR A 362 7.08 14.45 -0.84
N VAL A 363 6.15 14.68 -1.77
CA VAL A 363 4.72 14.35 -1.60
C VAL A 363 4.51 12.87 -1.32
N LEU A 364 5.28 11.99 -1.99
CA LEU A 364 5.24 10.54 -1.77
C LEU A 364 6.16 10.07 -0.63
N GLY A 365 6.79 11.00 0.08
CA GLY A 365 7.71 10.73 1.17
C GLY A 365 6.99 10.26 2.45
N PRO A 366 7.68 9.52 3.33
CA PRO A 366 7.11 9.03 4.58
C PRO A 366 6.51 10.07 5.53
N SER A 367 6.97 11.33 5.51
CA SER A 367 6.44 12.41 6.36
C SER A 367 5.02 12.83 5.97
N ASN A 368 4.61 12.48 4.76
CA ASN A 368 3.27 12.72 4.20
C ASN A 368 2.36 11.49 4.33
N CYS A 369 2.69 10.59 5.25
CA CYS A 369 1.88 9.44 5.63
C CYS A 369 1.45 9.53 7.10
N ILE A 370 0.21 9.14 7.38
CA ILE A 370 -0.29 8.91 8.73
C ILE A 370 -0.12 7.43 9.03
N ALA A 371 0.70 7.10 10.03
CA ALA A 371 0.88 5.72 10.49
C ALA A 371 -0.35 5.25 11.28
N SER A 372 -1.48 5.06 10.57
CA SER A 372 -2.80 4.77 11.13
C SER A 372 -2.83 3.48 11.96
N SER A 373 -1.99 2.50 11.65
CA SER A 373 -1.89 1.28 12.47
C SER A 373 -0.60 0.49 12.33
N ALA A 374 -0.53 -0.66 13.01
CA ALA A 374 0.60 -1.59 12.93
C ALA A 374 0.71 -2.29 11.55
N TYR A 375 -0.34 -2.26 10.72
CA TYR A 375 -0.38 -2.99 9.45
C TYR A 375 -0.22 -2.09 8.22
N PHE A 376 -0.63 -0.82 8.33
CA PHE A 376 -0.62 0.10 7.20
C PHE A 376 -0.44 1.55 7.65
N ALA A 377 -0.06 2.38 6.69
CA ALA A 377 -0.12 3.84 6.78
C ALA A 377 -1.05 4.38 5.69
N THR A 378 -1.73 5.48 5.96
CA THR A 378 -2.46 6.23 4.94
C THR A 378 -1.58 7.35 4.41
N CYS A 379 -1.30 7.34 3.11
CA CYS A 379 -0.35 8.25 2.46
C CYS A 379 -1.02 9.07 1.35
N CYS A 380 -0.36 10.14 0.93
CA CYS A 380 -0.70 10.84 -0.30
C CYS A 380 -0.69 9.88 -1.51
N PHE A 381 -1.59 10.12 -2.47
CA PHE A 381 -1.75 9.23 -3.62
C PHE A 381 -0.63 9.45 -4.63
N ASP A 382 -0.18 8.34 -5.22
CA ASP A 382 0.75 8.35 -6.34
C ASP A 382 0.02 8.68 -7.65
N GLU A 383 0.05 9.95 -8.05
CA GLU A 383 -0.54 10.40 -9.31
C GLU A 383 0.15 9.78 -10.53
N CYS A 384 1.45 9.48 -10.44
CA CYS A 384 2.17 8.77 -11.49
C CYS A 384 1.62 7.36 -11.69
N ALA A 385 1.14 6.69 -10.64
CA ALA A 385 0.49 5.39 -10.77
C ALA A 385 -0.75 5.45 -11.67
N THR A 386 -1.47 6.58 -11.71
CA THR A 386 -2.60 6.79 -12.64
C THR A 386 -2.10 6.88 -14.09
N LEU A 387 -1.02 7.64 -14.33
CA LEU A 387 -0.38 7.75 -15.65
C LEU A 387 0.18 6.39 -16.12
N MET A 388 0.84 5.68 -15.22
CA MET A 388 1.35 4.34 -15.49
C MET A 388 0.21 3.36 -15.77
N GLY A 389 -0.90 3.40 -15.02
CA GLY A 389 -2.08 2.57 -15.27
C GLY A 389 -2.70 2.80 -16.66
N GLU A 390 -2.66 4.02 -17.18
CA GLU A 390 -3.07 4.31 -18.56
C GLU A 390 -2.11 3.69 -19.58
N LEU A 391 -0.80 3.83 -19.38
CA LEU A 391 0.22 3.22 -20.23
C LEU A 391 0.11 1.69 -20.23
N GLU A 392 0.02 1.09 -19.05
CA GLU A 392 -0.20 -0.34 -18.85
C GLU A 392 -1.44 -0.84 -19.60
N GLY A 393 -2.57 -0.13 -19.47
CA GLY A 393 -3.82 -0.49 -20.13
C GLY A 393 -3.78 -0.38 -21.65
N ARG A 394 -2.98 0.54 -22.20
CA ARG A 394 -2.81 0.74 -23.65
C ARG A 394 -1.70 -0.13 -24.25
N VAL A 395 -0.65 -0.43 -23.49
CA VAL A 395 0.48 -1.26 -23.93
C VAL A 395 0.16 -2.75 -23.80
N LYS A 396 -0.39 -3.17 -22.65
CA LYS A 396 -0.74 -4.56 -22.29
C LYS A 396 0.42 -5.54 -22.41
N ALA A 397 1.64 -5.04 -22.18
CA ALA A 397 2.89 -5.78 -22.28
C ALA A 397 3.93 -5.13 -21.36
N PRO A 398 4.98 -5.87 -20.94
CA PRO A 398 6.00 -5.37 -20.01
C PRO A 398 6.96 -4.36 -20.63
N ALA A 399 6.99 -4.27 -21.96
CA ALA A 399 7.80 -3.33 -22.71
C ALA A 399 7.08 -2.86 -23.98
N ALA A 400 7.54 -1.76 -24.57
CA ALA A 400 7.01 -1.22 -25.82
C ALA A 400 8.09 -0.46 -26.61
N SER A 401 7.90 -0.36 -27.94
CA SER A 401 8.74 0.48 -28.82
C SER A 401 8.69 1.96 -28.41
N PRO A 402 9.79 2.73 -28.58
CA PRO A 402 9.83 4.17 -28.33
C PRO A 402 8.70 4.96 -29.00
N GLU A 403 8.41 4.68 -30.27
CA GLU A 403 7.43 5.42 -31.09
C GLU A 403 6.02 5.27 -30.52
N ARG A 404 5.68 4.06 -30.07
CA ARG A 404 4.41 3.79 -29.39
C ARG A 404 4.31 4.61 -28.10
N LEU A 405 5.35 4.61 -27.27
CA LEU A 405 5.35 5.34 -26.00
C LEU A 405 5.30 6.86 -26.19
N LEU A 406 6.09 7.42 -27.11
CA LEU A 406 6.04 8.84 -27.46
C LEU A 406 4.64 9.25 -27.94
N GLY A 407 4.04 8.42 -28.80
CA GLY A 407 2.67 8.61 -29.27
C GLY A 407 1.67 8.63 -28.11
N LEU A 408 1.75 7.68 -27.17
CA LEU A 408 0.85 7.61 -26.02
C LEU A 408 1.03 8.81 -25.09
N VAL A 409 2.26 9.06 -24.63
CA VAL A 409 2.57 10.08 -23.62
C VAL A 409 2.32 11.50 -24.12
N SER A 410 2.52 11.77 -25.41
CA SER A 410 2.20 13.07 -26.01
C SER A 410 0.72 13.46 -25.90
N ARG A 411 -0.17 12.49 -25.66
CA ARG A 411 -1.63 12.68 -25.56
C ARG A 411 -2.18 12.47 -24.14
N MET A 412 -1.30 12.30 -23.14
CA MET A 412 -1.70 12.11 -21.75
C MET A 412 -1.59 13.43 -21.00
N SER A 413 -2.69 13.83 -20.36
CA SER A 413 -2.75 14.98 -19.45
C SER A 413 -2.62 14.53 -18.00
N SER A 414 -2.11 15.42 -17.15
CA SER A 414 -2.08 15.29 -15.69
C SER A 414 -2.63 16.57 -15.05
N SER A 415 -2.57 16.69 -13.72
CA SER A 415 -2.99 17.93 -13.05
C SER A 415 -2.12 19.14 -13.40
N SER A 416 -0.86 18.92 -13.78
CA SER A 416 0.09 20.01 -14.11
C SER A 416 0.56 20.03 -15.58
N VAL A 417 0.19 19.03 -16.38
CA VAL A 417 0.62 18.91 -17.78
C VAL A 417 -0.58 18.76 -18.70
N ASP A 418 -0.76 19.73 -19.61
CA ASP A 418 -1.78 19.67 -20.65
C ASP A 418 -1.37 18.76 -21.82
N ALA A 419 -2.37 18.16 -22.46
CA ALA A 419 -2.22 17.35 -23.66
C ALA A 419 -3.27 17.72 -24.73
N PRO A 420 -2.97 17.55 -26.03
CA PRO A 420 -1.74 16.99 -26.60
C PRO A 420 -0.55 17.97 -26.60
N ARG A 421 0.66 17.45 -26.42
CA ARG A 421 1.91 18.24 -26.39
C ARG A 421 2.99 17.67 -27.28
N ARG A 422 3.94 18.52 -27.69
CA ARG A 422 5.16 18.07 -28.38
C ARG A 422 6.24 17.75 -27.35
N LEU A 423 6.70 16.49 -27.34
CA LEU A 423 7.82 16.07 -26.49
C LEU A 423 9.14 16.59 -27.07
N SER A 424 10.05 17.01 -26.19
CA SER A 424 11.34 17.56 -26.60
C SER A 424 12.23 16.52 -27.29
N GLY A 425 13.19 17.00 -28.10
CA GLY A 425 14.17 16.13 -28.74
C GLY A 425 15.02 15.33 -27.74
N SER A 426 15.28 15.87 -26.54
CA SER A 426 16.03 15.16 -25.49
C SER A 426 15.21 14.01 -24.89
N LEU A 427 13.91 14.20 -24.65
CA LEU A 427 13.02 13.12 -24.19
C LEU A 427 12.90 12.02 -25.26
N SER A 428 12.70 12.41 -26.52
CA SER A 428 12.65 11.45 -27.63
C SER A 428 13.96 10.67 -27.74
N GLY A 429 15.10 11.36 -27.80
CA GLY A 429 16.42 10.74 -27.92
C GLY A 429 16.71 9.79 -26.76
N ARG A 430 16.41 10.19 -25.51
CA ARG A 430 16.63 9.35 -24.34
C ARG A 430 15.82 8.05 -24.40
N LEU A 431 14.57 8.10 -24.87
CA LEU A 431 13.73 6.91 -24.96
C LEU A 431 14.28 5.90 -25.99
N HIS A 432 14.82 6.37 -27.11
CA HIS A 432 15.50 5.52 -28.08
C HIS A 432 16.79 4.92 -27.52
N SER A 433 17.55 5.67 -26.70
CA SER A 433 18.73 5.14 -26.01
C SER A 433 18.35 4.01 -25.04
N ILE A 434 17.27 4.18 -24.26
CA ILE A 434 16.78 3.14 -23.35
C ILE A 434 16.41 1.87 -24.13
N ALA A 435 15.71 2.03 -25.27
CA ALA A 435 15.37 0.89 -26.12
C ALA A 435 16.60 0.20 -26.72
N ALA A 436 17.60 0.95 -27.16
CA ALA A 436 18.84 0.39 -27.69
C ALA A 436 19.57 -0.50 -26.66
N GLU A 437 19.53 -0.13 -25.38
CA GLU A 437 20.08 -0.92 -24.27
C GLU A 437 19.23 -2.16 -23.91
N ASN A 438 17.96 -2.21 -24.35
CA ASN A 438 16.97 -3.21 -23.94
C ASN A 438 16.35 -3.97 -25.14
N GLY A 439 17.16 -4.28 -26.16
CA GLY A 439 16.73 -5.14 -27.27
C GLY A 439 15.73 -4.50 -28.23
N GLY A 440 15.67 -3.16 -28.29
CA GLY A 440 14.79 -2.40 -29.17
C GLY A 440 13.46 -1.99 -28.53
N GLU A 441 13.20 -2.40 -27.29
CA GLU A 441 11.99 -2.02 -26.54
C GLU A 441 12.33 -1.33 -25.22
N VAL A 442 11.40 -0.53 -24.71
CA VAL A 442 11.53 0.16 -23.43
C VAL A 442 10.74 -0.61 -22.36
N PRO A 443 11.40 -1.12 -21.31
CA PRO A 443 10.72 -1.75 -20.17
C PRO A 443 9.90 -0.72 -19.39
N LEU A 444 8.59 -0.96 -19.22
CA LEU A 444 7.68 0.02 -18.58
C LEU A 444 7.95 0.22 -17.10
N HIS A 445 8.48 -0.78 -16.41
CA HIS A 445 8.78 -0.71 -14.97
C HIS A 445 10.28 -0.66 -14.69
N GLY A 446 11.07 -0.33 -15.72
CA GLY A 446 12.51 -0.12 -15.60
C GLY A 446 12.82 1.23 -14.96
N ARG A 447 13.95 1.32 -14.26
CA ARG A 447 14.42 2.54 -13.61
C ARG A 447 14.58 3.69 -14.60
N LEU A 448 15.17 3.44 -15.76
CA LEU A 448 15.40 4.47 -16.76
C LEU A 448 14.09 5.00 -17.36
N PHE A 449 13.07 4.15 -17.51
CA PHE A 449 11.75 4.62 -17.93
C PHE A 449 11.03 5.40 -16.83
N ALA A 450 11.16 5.01 -15.56
CA ALA A 450 10.66 5.81 -14.45
C ALA A 450 11.33 7.20 -14.40
N GLN A 451 12.63 7.28 -14.68
CA GLN A 451 13.34 8.55 -14.78
C GLN A 451 12.84 9.38 -15.97
N TRP A 452 12.56 8.72 -17.09
CA TRP A 452 11.97 9.37 -18.26
C TRP A 452 10.58 9.92 -17.96
N MET A 453 9.74 9.15 -17.25
CA MET A 453 8.41 9.58 -16.79
C MET A 453 8.49 10.77 -15.83
N HIS A 454 9.43 10.75 -14.87
CA HIS A 454 9.71 11.91 -14.01
C HIS A 454 10.04 13.17 -14.82
N ARG A 455 10.78 13.07 -15.93
CA ARG A 455 11.02 14.27 -16.77
C ARG A 455 9.85 14.64 -17.67
N ALA A 456 9.00 13.69 -18.01
CA ALA A 456 7.82 13.93 -18.80
C ALA A 456 6.68 14.55 -17.96
N PHE A 457 6.61 14.21 -16.67
CA PHE A 457 5.58 14.60 -15.69
C PHE A 457 6.26 14.88 -14.33
N PRO A 458 6.95 16.02 -14.19
CA PRO A 458 7.85 16.25 -13.05
C PRO A 458 7.17 16.51 -11.71
N HIS A 459 5.90 16.93 -11.72
CA HIS A 459 5.14 17.15 -10.49
C HIS A 459 4.42 15.89 -10.01
N GLU A 460 4.16 14.94 -10.91
CA GLU A 460 3.40 13.72 -10.62
C GLU A 460 4.30 12.50 -10.38
N CYS A 461 5.36 12.33 -11.18
CA CYS A 461 6.22 11.16 -11.16
C CYS A 461 7.48 11.39 -10.34
N ALA A 462 7.67 10.61 -9.28
CA ALA A 462 8.88 10.67 -8.46
C ALA A 462 10.14 10.25 -9.24
N HIS A 463 11.25 10.92 -8.95
CA HIS A 463 12.56 10.56 -9.45
C HIS A 463 12.99 9.21 -8.88
N PRO A 464 13.48 8.27 -9.70
CA PRO A 464 13.86 6.92 -9.26
C PRO A 464 15.25 6.90 -8.62
N HIS A 465 15.34 7.46 -7.41
CA HIS A 465 16.53 7.42 -6.58
C HIS A 465 16.87 5.98 -6.16
N VAL A 466 18.17 5.67 -6.12
CA VAL A 466 18.67 4.38 -5.63
C VAL A 466 19.08 4.59 -4.18
N ALA A 467 18.17 4.31 -3.27
CA ALA A 467 18.43 4.41 -1.84
C ALA A 467 19.43 3.34 -1.39
N GLU A 468 20.38 3.71 -0.54
CA GLU A 468 21.34 2.79 0.08
C GLU A 468 20.62 1.81 1.02
N ASP A 469 19.72 2.32 1.85
CA ASP A 469 18.81 1.55 2.68
C ASP A 469 17.36 1.82 2.25
N VAL A 470 16.63 0.77 1.88
CA VAL A 470 15.23 0.87 1.46
C VAL A 470 14.31 1.26 2.61
N LYS A 471 14.71 0.97 3.86
CA LYS A 471 13.90 1.24 5.06
C LYS A 471 13.60 2.73 5.22
N VAL A 472 14.46 3.61 4.69
CA VAL A 472 14.22 5.07 4.70
C VAL A 472 12.94 5.47 3.96
N LEU A 473 12.40 4.61 3.09
CA LEU A 473 11.14 4.85 2.38
C LEU A 473 9.92 4.32 3.14
N THR A 474 10.08 3.76 4.33
CA THR A 474 8.98 3.28 5.17
C THR A 474 8.70 4.25 6.31
N THR A 475 7.43 4.38 6.70
CA THR A 475 7.05 5.22 7.84
C THR A 475 7.68 4.70 9.13
N SER A 476 7.71 3.39 9.31
CA SER A 476 8.25 2.71 10.50
C SER A 476 9.71 3.02 10.79
N HIS A 477 10.50 3.39 9.78
CA HIS A 477 11.90 3.77 9.99
C HIS A 477 12.00 5.10 10.74
N TRP A 478 11.05 6.01 10.53
CA TRP A 478 11.08 7.38 11.04
C TRP A 478 10.21 7.59 12.28
N GLU A 479 9.45 6.58 12.73
CA GLU A 479 8.52 6.68 13.88
C GLU A 479 9.21 7.18 15.16
N ASP A 480 10.44 6.73 15.44
CA ASP A 480 11.20 7.09 16.65
C ASP A 480 12.32 8.13 16.39
N GLN A 481 12.37 8.73 15.20
CA GLN A 481 13.44 9.66 14.81
C GLN A 481 12.91 11.08 14.69
N ASP A 482 13.60 12.04 15.28
CA ASP A 482 13.37 13.45 14.96
C ASP A 482 14.05 13.77 13.63
N PHE A 483 13.24 13.97 12.60
CA PHE A 483 13.69 14.27 11.24
C PHE A 483 13.42 15.71 10.83
N TYR A 484 12.99 16.57 11.75
CA TYR A 484 12.71 17.98 11.49
C TYR A 484 13.97 18.87 11.62
N SER A 485 14.01 19.93 10.83
CA SER A 485 15.01 20.99 10.90
C SER A 485 14.67 21.98 12.00
N THR A 486 15.70 22.62 12.56
CA THR A 486 15.51 23.69 13.54
C THR A 486 15.07 24.99 12.86
N SER A 487 14.38 25.88 13.59
CA SER A 487 13.98 27.20 13.07
C SER A 487 15.18 28.00 12.56
N ASP A 488 16.30 27.98 13.30
CA ASP A 488 17.52 28.71 12.93
C ASP A 488 18.15 28.21 11.63
N GLU A 489 18.13 26.90 11.41
CA GLU A 489 18.62 26.26 10.19
C GLU A 489 17.73 26.60 8.98
N MET A 490 16.41 26.49 9.14
CA MET A 490 15.45 26.88 8.10
C MET A 490 15.63 28.34 7.69
N GLU A 491 15.74 29.25 8.67
CA GLU A 491 15.99 30.67 8.40
C GLU A 491 17.33 30.92 7.70
N ALA A 492 18.36 30.13 7.99
CA ALA A 492 19.65 30.26 7.32
C ALA A 492 19.53 29.98 5.80
N TYR A 493 18.76 28.97 5.40
CA TYR A 493 18.49 28.69 4.00
C TYR A 493 17.62 29.77 3.34
N VAL A 494 16.64 30.32 4.06
CA VAL A 494 15.82 31.46 3.57
C VAL A 494 16.71 32.68 3.30
N ARG A 495 17.62 33.01 4.24
CA ARG A 495 18.59 34.13 4.07
C ARG A 495 19.53 33.89 2.89
N LEU A 496 20.09 32.68 2.77
CA LEU A 496 20.99 32.31 1.67
C LEU A 496 20.33 32.47 0.30
N ALA A 497 19.04 32.12 0.19
CA ALA A 497 18.29 32.29 -1.04
C ALA A 497 18.03 33.77 -1.39
N ALA A 498 17.79 34.62 -0.39
CA ALA A 498 17.56 36.05 -0.58
C ALA A 498 18.82 36.81 -1.01
N GLU A 499 20.01 36.37 -0.57
CA GLU A 499 21.29 36.99 -0.88
C GLU A 499 21.81 36.69 -2.31
N GLY A 500 21.06 35.90 -3.10
CA GLY A 500 21.34 35.70 -4.54
C GLY A 500 22.63 34.92 -4.85
N GLY A 501 23.20 34.20 -3.87
CA GLY A 501 24.50 33.54 -3.99
C GLY A 501 24.55 32.32 -4.92
N LEU A 502 23.41 31.87 -5.45
CA LEU A 502 23.33 30.68 -6.31
C LEU A 502 22.44 31.00 -7.51
N THR A 503 23.00 30.88 -8.73
CA THR A 503 22.28 31.12 -9.97
C THR A 503 21.15 30.11 -10.11
N ASP A 504 19.92 30.61 -10.31
CA ASP A 504 18.74 29.80 -10.65
C ASP A 504 18.77 29.29 -12.11
N ASP A 505 19.88 29.56 -12.81
CA ASP A 505 20.12 29.11 -14.17
C ASP A 505 20.04 27.59 -14.23
N ALA A 506 18.96 27.12 -14.85
CA ALA A 506 18.58 25.74 -15.02
C ALA A 506 19.60 25.01 -15.92
N ALA A 507 20.80 24.74 -15.40
CA ALA A 507 21.68 23.74 -15.97
C ALA A 507 20.86 22.45 -16.16
N PRO A 508 20.87 21.84 -17.35
CA PRO A 508 20.01 20.70 -17.63
C PRO A 508 20.28 19.58 -16.63
N LEU A 509 19.26 19.14 -15.90
CA LEU A 509 19.38 17.99 -15.00
C LEU A 509 19.99 16.82 -15.79
N THR A 510 21.05 16.22 -15.27
CA THR A 510 21.78 15.14 -15.95
C THR A 510 21.01 13.84 -15.82
N TRP A 511 20.92 13.07 -16.91
CA TRP A 511 20.33 11.74 -16.87
C TRP A 511 21.24 10.82 -16.06
N SER A 512 20.68 10.09 -15.10
CA SER A 512 21.48 9.08 -14.41
C SER A 512 21.63 7.84 -15.31
N ALA A 513 22.82 7.24 -15.26
CA ALA A 513 23.08 5.95 -15.90
C ALA A 513 22.68 4.80 -14.97
N GLY A 514 22.54 3.59 -15.54
CA GLY A 514 22.28 2.35 -14.81
C GLY A 514 20.82 1.91 -14.87
N GLU A 515 20.57 0.77 -15.51
CA GLU A 515 19.23 0.21 -15.58
C GLU A 515 18.99 -0.78 -14.44
N VAL A 516 17.78 -0.73 -13.88
CA VAL A 516 17.28 -1.71 -12.90
C VAL A 516 15.90 -2.16 -13.36
N LEU A 517 15.71 -3.48 -13.43
CA LEU A 517 14.47 -4.11 -13.92
C LEU A 517 13.82 -4.90 -12.78
N PRO A 518 13.17 -4.22 -11.81
CA PRO A 518 12.72 -4.83 -10.55
C PRO A 518 11.67 -5.92 -10.72
N LEU A 519 11.00 -5.97 -11.87
CA LEU A 519 9.94 -6.94 -12.16
C LEU A 519 10.38 -8.07 -13.10
N GLN A 520 11.61 -8.03 -13.62
CA GLN A 520 12.14 -9.12 -14.42
C GLN A 520 12.80 -10.16 -13.51
N ALA A 521 12.52 -11.44 -13.75
CA ALA A 521 13.19 -12.52 -13.04
C ALA A 521 14.66 -12.61 -13.50
N ASP A 522 15.58 -12.79 -12.55
CA ASP A 522 16.99 -13.05 -12.86
C ASP A 522 17.09 -14.29 -13.76
N ALA A 523 17.44 -14.09 -15.03
CA ALA A 523 17.67 -15.16 -16.00
C ALA A 523 18.77 -16.16 -15.57
N ARG A 524 19.51 -15.86 -14.50
CA ARG A 524 20.57 -16.71 -13.92
C ARG A 524 20.05 -17.93 -13.18
N THR A 525 18.84 -17.93 -12.61
CA THR A 525 18.30 -19.09 -11.88
C THR A 525 17.75 -20.19 -12.81
N SER A 526 17.40 -19.84 -14.05
CA SER A 526 16.84 -20.75 -15.06
C SER A 526 17.84 -21.78 -15.64
N ARG A 527 19.15 -21.46 -15.64
CA ARG A 527 20.16 -22.38 -16.21
C ARG A 527 20.39 -23.66 -15.39
N TRP A 528 20.11 -23.65 -14.08
CA TRP A 528 20.24 -24.86 -13.25
C TRP A 528 18.91 -25.62 -13.10
N GLY A 529 17.77 -24.91 -13.11
CA GLY A 529 16.44 -25.53 -13.07
C GLY A 529 16.12 -26.36 -14.33
N SER A 530 16.51 -25.89 -15.52
CA SER A 530 16.28 -26.63 -16.77
C SER A 530 17.03 -27.97 -16.86
N VAL A 531 18.24 -28.05 -16.29
CA VAL A 531 19.00 -29.30 -16.20
C VAL A 531 18.37 -30.26 -15.17
N GLY A 532 17.96 -29.75 -14.01
CA GLY A 532 17.32 -30.54 -12.96
C GLY A 532 15.95 -31.13 -13.38
N VAL A 533 15.10 -30.32 -14.03
CA VAL A 533 13.78 -30.76 -14.53
C VAL A 533 13.92 -31.80 -15.64
N GLY A 534 14.93 -31.67 -16.51
CA GLY A 534 15.24 -32.67 -17.53
C GLY A 534 15.61 -34.04 -16.94
N VAL A 535 16.45 -34.05 -15.88
CA VAL A 535 16.86 -35.28 -15.19
C VAL A 535 15.69 -35.93 -14.44
N VAL A 536 14.85 -35.14 -13.77
CA VAL A 536 13.67 -35.66 -13.05
C VAL A 536 12.63 -36.26 -14.01
N ARG A 537 12.37 -35.61 -15.15
CA ARG A 537 11.47 -36.15 -16.19
C ARG A 537 12.02 -37.45 -16.79
N ALA A 538 13.33 -37.53 -17.04
CA ALA A 538 13.96 -38.76 -17.52
C ALA A 538 13.88 -39.90 -16.48
N ALA A 539 14.10 -39.61 -15.20
CA ALA A 539 13.99 -40.57 -14.11
C ALA A 539 12.54 -41.08 -13.93
N ALA A 540 11.55 -40.19 -14.00
CA ALA A 540 10.14 -40.56 -13.91
C ALA A 540 9.70 -41.43 -15.11
N ALA A 541 10.14 -41.11 -16.33
CA ALA A 541 9.87 -41.91 -17.52
C ALA A 541 10.52 -43.30 -17.43
N LEU A 542 11.74 -43.40 -16.92
CA LEU A 542 12.43 -44.67 -16.65
C LEU A 542 11.70 -45.50 -15.59
N ALA A 543 11.26 -44.87 -14.50
CA ALA A 543 10.49 -45.55 -13.46
C ALA A 543 9.16 -46.09 -14.00
N LEU A 544 8.43 -45.31 -14.79
CA LEU A 544 7.19 -45.74 -15.42
C LEU A 544 7.43 -46.89 -16.41
N GLY A 545 8.50 -46.80 -17.21
CA GLY A 545 8.92 -47.86 -18.13
C GLY A 545 9.26 -49.16 -17.40
N LEU A 546 9.95 -49.09 -16.26
CA LEU A 546 10.26 -50.25 -15.42
C LEU A 546 9.01 -50.89 -14.80
N VAL A 547 8.01 -50.09 -14.41
CA VAL A 547 6.73 -50.61 -13.90
C VAL A 547 5.97 -51.34 -15.01
N VAL A 548 5.87 -50.75 -16.20
CA VAL A 548 5.23 -51.39 -17.36
C VAL A 548 5.95 -52.69 -17.74
N LEU A 549 7.28 -52.69 -17.75
CA LEU A 549 8.08 -53.88 -18.02
C LEU A 549 7.86 -54.98 -16.96
N ARG A 550 7.77 -54.62 -15.68
CA ARG A 550 7.48 -55.58 -14.61
C ARG A 550 6.08 -56.18 -14.75
N LEU A 551 5.08 -55.38 -15.10
CA LEU A 551 3.72 -55.87 -15.33
C LEU A 551 3.66 -56.81 -16.55
N ALA A 552 4.38 -56.47 -17.63
CA ALA A 552 4.48 -57.32 -18.81
C ALA A 552 5.17 -58.66 -18.50
N LEU A 553 6.30 -58.64 -17.78
CA LEU A 553 7.03 -59.85 -17.37
C LEU A 553 6.21 -60.73 -16.40
N ALA A 554 5.50 -60.11 -15.45
CA ALA A 554 4.60 -60.83 -14.55
C ALA A 554 3.47 -61.50 -15.32
N GLY A 555 2.83 -60.79 -16.26
CA GLY A 555 1.81 -61.34 -17.15
C GLY A 555 2.32 -62.50 -18.01
N TRP A 556 3.54 -62.39 -18.54
CA TRP A 556 4.14 -63.44 -19.36
C TRP A 556 4.49 -64.69 -18.53
N SER A 557 4.97 -64.51 -17.29
CA SER A 557 5.23 -65.61 -16.36
C SER A 557 3.97 -66.34 -15.89
N ALA A 558 2.82 -65.65 -15.86
CA ALA A 558 1.52 -66.23 -15.53
C ALA A 558 0.97 -67.01 -16.73
N ALA A 559 1.09 -66.46 -17.94
CA ALA A 559 0.69 -67.13 -19.17
C ALA A 559 1.52 -68.40 -19.44
N SER A 560 2.84 -68.36 -19.25
CA SER A 560 3.69 -69.54 -19.45
C SER A 560 3.42 -70.67 -18.44
N ARG A 561 3.06 -70.34 -17.21
CA ARG A 561 2.61 -71.32 -16.20
C ARG A 561 1.23 -71.91 -16.52
N ALA A 562 0.32 -71.12 -17.08
CA ALA A 562 -0.98 -71.64 -17.53
C ALA A 562 -0.86 -72.62 -18.71
N VAL A 563 0.07 -72.35 -19.64
CA VAL A 563 0.36 -73.26 -20.77
C VAL A 563 1.07 -74.54 -20.31
N ALA A 564 1.97 -74.46 -19.32
CA ALA A 564 2.63 -75.64 -18.76
C ALA A 564 1.69 -76.50 -17.87
N GLY A 565 0.69 -75.89 -17.23
CA GLY A 565 -0.31 -76.60 -16.42
C GLY A 565 -1.38 -77.34 -17.23
N ALA A 566 -1.59 -76.97 -18.48
CA ALA A 566 -2.57 -77.60 -19.37
C ALA A 566 -2.06 -78.89 -20.06
N GLY A 567 -0.82 -79.31 -19.79
CA GLY A 567 -0.18 -80.49 -20.42
C GLY A 567 -0.18 -81.77 -19.59
N ALA A 568 -0.74 -81.79 -18.37
CA ALA A 568 -0.70 -82.96 -17.48
C ALA A 568 -2.10 -83.31 -16.97
N GLY A 569 -2.91 -83.92 -17.83
CA GLY A 569 -4.20 -84.46 -17.45
C GLY A 569 -4.75 -85.43 -18.50
N ASP A 570 -4.68 -86.72 -18.15
CA ASP A 570 -5.62 -87.78 -18.52
C ASP A 570 -5.14 -88.85 -19.52
N HIS A 571 -4.60 -89.93 -18.96
CA HIS A 571 -4.77 -91.28 -19.49
C HIS A 571 -5.29 -92.20 -18.39
N SER A 572 -6.60 -92.10 -18.13
CA SER A 572 -7.39 -93.19 -17.58
C SER A 572 -7.57 -94.31 -18.63
N LYS A 573 -7.27 -95.56 -18.24
CA LYS A 573 -7.68 -96.79 -18.97
C LYS A 573 -8.62 -97.58 -18.05
N PRO A 574 -9.74 -98.14 -18.57
CA PRO A 574 -10.63 -98.98 -17.80
C PRO A 574 -10.28 -100.46 -18.00
N LYS A 575 -10.13 -101.21 -16.89
CA LYS A 575 -10.73 -102.52 -16.62
C LYS A 575 -10.32 -103.01 -15.25
#